data_AF-A0A6G3XJH0-F1
#
_entry.id   AF-A0A6G3XJH0-F1
#
_cell.length_a   1.000
_cell.length_b   1.000
_cell.length_c   1.000
_cell.angle_alpha   90.00
_cell.angle_beta   90.00
_cell.angle_gamma   90.00
#
_symmetry.space_group_name_H-M   'P 1'
#
loop_
_entity.id
_entity.type
_entity.pdbx_description
1 polymer ?
#
loop_
_entity_poly.entity_id
_entity_poly.type
_entity_poly.pdbx_seq_one_letter_code
_entity_poly.pdbx_strand_id
1 'polypeptide(L)'
;NLKAAFRTRRNGDPVTVVPHTVDIPWQDADLSGLDAAERDRRVGRLTDADRHTRFDLTRPPLVRFTAIRLAPERHRLLFTHHHLLLDGWSTARAVQELFA
;
A
#
# COMPACT_ATOMS: atom_id res chain seq x y z
N ASN A 1 5.92 -10.71 7.86
CA ASN A 1 6.88 -9.58 7.89
C ASN A 1 6.36 -8.23 7.39
N LEU A 2 5.11 -8.10 6.93
CA LEU A 2 4.57 -6.81 6.42
C LEU A 2 4.53 -5.66 7.45
N LYS A 3 4.67 -5.99 8.74
CA LYS A 3 4.72 -5.03 9.86
C LYS A 3 6.10 -4.41 10.06
N ALA A 4 7.12 -4.86 9.33
CA ALA A 4 8.50 -4.47 9.61
C ALA A 4 8.78 -3.00 9.28
N ALA A 5 9.73 -2.42 10.03
CA ALA A 5 10.39 -1.16 9.76
C ALA A 5 11.91 -1.34 9.88
N PHE A 6 12.66 -0.40 9.33
CA PHE A 6 14.12 -0.42 9.30
C PHE A 6 14.66 0.80 10.03
N ARG A 7 15.57 0.58 10.98
CA ARG A 7 16.21 1.64 11.75
C ARG A 7 17.71 1.41 11.81
N THR A 8 18.46 2.49 11.95
CA THR A 8 19.90 2.43 12.21
C THR A 8 20.13 2.64 13.70
N ARG A 9 20.89 1.73 14.33
CA ARG A 9 21.30 1.87 15.73
C ARG A 9 22.33 3.00 15.87
N ARG A 10 22.58 3.46 17.10
CA ARG A 10 23.59 4.51 17.37
C ARG A 10 25.00 4.15 16.90
N ASN A 11 25.33 2.86 16.83
CA ASN A 11 26.61 2.35 16.34
C ASN A 11 26.68 2.18 14.81
N GLY A 12 25.62 2.54 14.07
CA GLY A 12 25.57 2.46 12.61
C GLY A 12 24.96 1.18 12.04
N ASP A 13 24.67 0.17 12.87
CA ASP A 13 24.13 -1.11 12.37
C ASP A 13 22.67 -0.96 11.91
N PRO A 14 22.31 -1.46 10.71
CA PRO A 14 20.92 -1.55 10.30
C PRO A 14 20.21 -2.67 11.05
N VAL A 15 19.02 -2.39 11.56
CA VAL A 15 18.17 -3.40 12.21
C VAL A 15 16.75 -3.34 11.69
N THR A 16 16.15 -4.52 11.57
CA THR A 16 14.73 -4.70 11.30
C THR A 16 13.98 -4.73 12.63
N VAL A 17 13.00 -3.85 12.77
CA VAL A 17 12.08 -3.83 13.91
C VAL A 17 10.76 -4.41 13.44
N VAL A 18 10.27 -5.45 14.12
CA VAL A 18 8.99 -6.09 13.83
C VAL A 18 8.06 -5.88 15.03
N PRO A 19 7.16 -4.88 14.99
CA PRO A 19 6.20 -4.66 16.07
C PRO A 19 5.22 -5.83 16.22
N HIS A 20 4.70 -5.99 17.43
CA HIS A 20 3.63 -6.95 17.71
C HIS A 20 2.35 -6.59 16.94
N THR A 21 1.96 -5.31 16.93
CA THR A 21 0.79 -4.78 16.23
C THR A 21 1.18 -3.54 15.42
N VAL A 22 0.45 -3.32 14.33
CA VAL A 22 0.53 -2.10 13.51
C VAL A 22 -0.87 -1.78 13.01
N ASP A 23 -1.17 -0.48 12.91
CA ASP A 23 -2.37 -0.03 12.20
C ASP A 23 -2.06 -0.02 10.71
N ILE A 24 -2.92 -0.66 9.92
CA ILE A 24 -2.73 -0.72 8.47
C ILE A 24 -3.29 0.56 7.86
N PRO A 25 -2.49 1.35 7.12
CA PRO A 25 -2.98 2.51 6.39
C PRO A 25 -3.94 2.05 5.29
N TRP A 26 -5.23 2.19 5.54
CA TRP A 26 -6.33 1.88 4.63
C TRP A 26 -7.08 3.17 4.26
N GLN A 27 -7.40 3.32 2.99
CA GLN A 27 -8.20 4.43 2.49
C GLN A 27 -9.29 3.92 1.56
N ASP A 28 -10.49 4.49 1.68
CA ASP A 28 -11.60 4.23 0.77
C ASP A 28 -11.84 5.44 -0.12
N ALA A 29 -12.10 5.19 -1.40
CA ALA A 29 -12.48 6.21 -2.38
C ALA A 29 -13.69 5.72 -3.19
N ASP A 30 -14.83 6.40 -3.06
CA ASP A 30 -16.00 6.13 -3.89
C ASP A 30 -16.02 7.01 -5.13
N LEU A 31 -15.86 6.40 -6.29
CA LEU A 31 -15.90 7.03 -7.61
C LEU A 31 -17.05 6.48 -8.47
N SER A 32 -17.99 5.73 -7.86
CA SER A 32 -19.08 5.07 -8.58
C SER A 32 -20.11 6.05 -9.15
N GLY A 33 -20.28 7.22 -8.51
CA GLY A 33 -21.18 8.27 -8.97
C GLY A 33 -20.64 9.16 -10.08
N LEU A 34 -19.36 9.01 -10.46
CA LEU A 34 -18.74 9.80 -11.51
C LEU A 34 -19.00 9.21 -12.89
N ASP A 35 -19.00 10.04 -13.93
CA ASP A 35 -18.95 9.56 -15.31
C ASP A 35 -17.63 8.83 -15.60
N ALA A 36 -17.57 8.09 -16.72
CA ALA A 36 -16.41 7.26 -17.03
C ALA A 36 -15.11 8.07 -17.17
N ALA A 37 -15.15 9.23 -17.83
CA ALA A 37 -13.96 10.02 -18.09
C ALA A 37 -13.40 10.65 -16.81
N GLU A 38 -14.27 11.17 -15.95
CA GLU A 38 -13.87 11.76 -14.68
C GLU A 38 -13.42 10.69 -13.67
N ARG A 39 -14.08 9.52 -13.68
CA ARG A 39 -13.65 8.36 -12.90
C ARG A 39 -12.22 7.96 -13.25
N ASP A 40 -11.91 7.81 -14.53
CA ASP A 40 -10.57 7.40 -14.98
C ASP A 40 -9.51 8.45 -14.62
N ARG A 41 -9.81 9.75 -14.81
CA ARG A 41 -8.92 10.83 -14.35
C ARG A 41 -8.69 10.79 -12.85
N ARG A 42 -9.74 10.54 -12.06
CA ARG A 42 -9.62 10.52 -10.59
C ARG A 42 -8.84 9.30 -10.11
N VAL A 43 -9.01 8.13 -10.74
CA VAL A 43 -8.18 6.95 -10.50
C VAL A 43 -6.72 7.22 -10.83
N GLY A 44 -6.43 7.87 -11.96
CA GLY A 44 -5.08 8.30 -12.33
C GLY A 44 -4.45 9.20 -11.27
N ARG A 45 -5.16 10.25 -10.85
CA ARG A 45 -4.70 11.16 -9.79
C ARG A 45 -4.43 10.45 -8.46
N LEU A 46 -5.28 9.51 -8.06
CA LEU A 46 -5.06 8.72 -6.83
C LEU A 46 -3.81 7.84 -6.96
N THR A 47 -3.64 7.18 -8.10
CA THR A 47 -2.49 6.32 -8.37
C THR A 47 -1.19 7.12 -8.38
N ASP A 48 -1.17 8.27 -9.04
CA ASP A 48 0.01 9.15 -9.11
C ASP A 48 0.33 9.75 -7.74
N ALA A 49 -0.68 10.21 -6.99
CA ALA A 49 -0.48 10.73 -5.64
C ALA A 49 0.10 9.66 -4.71
N ASP A 50 -0.42 8.42 -4.77
CA ASP A 50 0.14 7.30 -4.02
C ASP A 50 1.61 7.07 -4.43
N ARG A 51 1.91 6.94 -5.72
CA ARG A 51 3.27 6.69 -6.22
C ARG A 51 4.30 7.72 -5.74
N HIS A 52 3.91 9.00 -5.63
CA HIS A 52 4.81 10.07 -5.16
C HIS A 52 4.92 10.14 -3.62
N THR A 53 4.02 9.48 -2.90
CA THR A 53 4.05 9.43 -1.44
C THR A 53 5.10 8.42 -0.97
N ARG A 54 6.21 8.94 -0.44
CA ARG A 54 7.32 8.12 0.08
C ARG A 54 6.97 7.44 1.39
N PHE A 55 7.57 6.29 1.64
CA PHE A 55 7.57 5.67 2.96
C PHE A 55 8.70 6.25 3.83
N ASP A 56 8.40 6.51 5.09
CA ASP A 56 9.42 6.63 6.13
C ASP A 56 9.78 5.23 6.61
N LEU A 57 10.99 4.77 6.28
CA LEU A 57 11.45 3.41 6.60
C LEU A 57 11.43 3.10 8.11
N THR A 58 11.44 4.13 8.96
CA THR A 58 11.47 4.00 10.41
C THR A 58 10.08 3.85 11.05
N ARG A 59 9.02 4.07 10.26
CA ARG A 59 7.61 4.04 10.68
C ARG A 59 6.87 2.89 10.01
N PRO A 60 6.65 1.78 10.72
CA PRO A 60 5.85 0.69 10.20
C PRO A 60 4.36 1.06 10.16
N PRO A 61 3.57 0.43 9.28
CA PRO A 61 3.99 -0.55 8.28
C PRO A 61 4.45 0.13 6.97
N LEU A 62 5.37 -0.51 6.24
CA LEU A 62 5.83 -0.02 4.92
C LEU A 62 4.95 -0.56 3.77
N VAL A 63 3.65 -0.65 4.05
CA VAL A 63 2.60 -1.08 3.14
C VAL A 63 1.36 -0.24 3.39
N ARG A 64 0.61 0.07 2.33
CA ARG A 64 -0.66 0.81 2.40
C ARG A 64 -1.61 0.36 1.29
N PHE A 65 -2.89 0.62 1.52
CA PHE A 65 -3.97 0.21 0.64
C PHE A 65 -4.92 1.37 0.35
N THR A 66 -5.42 1.42 -0.89
CA THR A 66 -6.56 2.26 -1.24
C THR A 66 -7.58 1.42 -1.99
N ALA A 67 -8.76 1.24 -1.40
CA ALA A 67 -9.89 0.60 -2.07
C ALA A 67 -10.72 1.66 -2.81
N ILE A 68 -10.82 1.50 -4.12
CA ILE A 68 -11.53 2.43 -4.99
C ILE A 68 -12.79 1.74 -5.51
N ARG A 69 -13.97 2.21 -5.12
CA ARG A 69 -15.25 1.75 -5.65
C ARG A 69 -15.56 2.46 -6.96
N LEU A 70 -15.70 1.70 -8.04
CA LEU A 70 -15.93 2.19 -9.42
C LEU A 70 -17.38 1.97 -9.87
N ALA A 71 -18.05 0.96 -9.33
CA ALA A 71 -19.46 0.62 -9.48
C ALA A 71 -19.87 -0.32 -8.33
N PRO A 72 -21.16 -0.68 -8.15
CA PRO A 72 -21.59 -1.58 -7.07
C PRO A 72 -20.78 -2.88 -6.96
N GLU A 73 -20.43 -3.48 -8.09
CA GLU A 73 -19.65 -4.75 -8.15
C GLU A 73 -18.27 -4.57 -8.79
N ARG A 74 -17.80 -3.33 -8.96
CA ARG A 74 -16.52 -3.04 -9.61
C ARG A 74 -15.65 -2.22 -8.67
N HIS A 75 -14.52 -2.80 -8.28
CA HIS A 75 -13.55 -2.17 -7.40
C HIS A 75 -12.15 -2.23 -8.02
N ARG A 76 -11.28 -1.32 -7.57
CA ARG A 76 -9.85 -1.35 -7.82
C ARG A 76 -9.12 -1.18 -6.51
N LEU A 77 -8.17 -2.07 -6.23
CA LEU A 77 -7.30 -1.97 -5.07
C LEU A 77 -5.94 -1.41 -5.51
N LEU A 78 -5.51 -0.30 -4.91
CA LEU A 78 -4.12 0.10 -4.94
C LEU A 78 -3.42 -0.58 -3.77
N PHE A 79 -2.44 -1.42 -4.07
CA PHE A 79 -1.59 -2.09 -3.11
C PHE A 79 -0.15 -1.59 -3.31
N THR A 80 0.33 -0.78 -2.36
CA THR A 80 1.66 -0.19 -2.44
C THR A 80 2.49 -0.62 -1.24
N HIS A 81 3.70 -1.11 -1.51
CA HIS A 81 4.63 -1.56 -0.48
C HIS A 81 6.06 -1.11 -0.80
N HIS A 82 6.91 -1.06 0.22
CA HIS A 82 8.34 -0.86 0.02
C HIS A 82 9.02 -2.19 -0.35
N HIS A 83 9.87 -2.20 -1.38
CA HIS A 83 10.57 -3.40 -1.88
C HIS A 83 11.47 -4.11 -0.85
N LEU A 84 11.78 -3.46 0.28
CA LEU A 84 12.46 -4.09 1.42
C LEU A 84 11.58 -5.13 2.14
N LEU A 85 10.25 -5.08 1.96
CA LEU A 85 9.32 -6.03 2.55
C LEU A 85 9.02 -7.23 1.66
N LEU A 86 8.88 -6.99 0.36
CA LEU A 86 8.48 -7.99 -0.63
C LEU A 86 9.27 -7.77 -1.93
N ASP A 87 9.70 -8.88 -2.53
CA ASP A 87 10.22 -8.91 -3.89
C ASP A 87 9.09 -9.24 -4.89
N GLY A 88 9.42 -9.28 -6.19
CA GLY A 88 8.44 -9.55 -7.25
C GLY A 88 7.73 -10.90 -7.10
N TRP A 89 8.44 -11.94 -6.63
CA TRP A 89 7.88 -13.27 -6.43
C TRP A 89 6.90 -13.31 -5.24
N SER A 90 7.35 -12.78 -4.10
CA SER A 90 6.56 -12.72 -2.86
C SER A 90 5.35 -11.81 -3.01
N THR A 91 5.45 -10.76 -3.85
CA THR A 91 4.31 -9.89 -4.18
C THR A 91 3.19 -10.66 -4.87
N ALA A 92 3.51 -11.46 -5.89
CA ALA A 92 2.50 -12.26 -6.59
C ALA A 92 1.80 -13.25 -5.65
N ARG A 93 2.57 -13.91 -4.78
CA ARG A 93 2.02 -14.80 -3.74
C ARG A 93 1.15 -14.07 -2.72
N ALA A 94 1.61 -12.93 -2.21
CA ALA A 94 0.85 -12.13 -1.26
C ALA A 94 -0.50 -11.66 -1.86
N VAL A 95 -0.51 -11.30 -3.14
CA VAL A 95 -1.74 -10.95 -3.86
C VAL A 95 -2.66 -12.16 -4.01
N GLN A 96 -2.14 -13.35 -4.31
CA GLN A 96 -2.95 -14.57 -4.35
C GLN A 96 -3.60 -14.87 -3.00
N GLU A 97 -2.84 -14.78 -1.90
CA GLU A 97 -3.36 -15.01 -0.55
C GLU A 97 -4.38 -13.93 -0.12
N LEU A 98 -4.24 -12.69 -0.61
CA LEU A 98 -5.19 -11.61 -0.32
C LEU A 98 -6.56 -11.81 -0.98
N PHE A 99 -6.60 -12.49 -2.13
CA PHE A 99 -7.82 -12.74 -2.90
C PHE A 99 -8.31 -14.20 -2.84
N ALA A 100 -7.68 -15.03 -2.02
CA ALA A 100 -8.11 -16.40 -1.74
C ALA A 100 -9.34 -16.41 -0.83
#